data_AF-A0A7J7ZVZ1-F1
#
_entry.id   AF-A0A7J7ZVZ1-F1
#
_cell.length_a   1.000
_cell.length_b   1.000
_cell.length_c   1.000
_cell.angle_alpha   90.00
_cell.angle_beta   90.00
_cell.angle_gamma   90.00
#
_symmetry.space_group_name_H-M   'P 1'
#
loop_
_entity.id
_entity.type
_entity.pdbx_description
1 polymer ?
#
loop_
_entity_poly.entity_id
_entity_poly.type
_entity_poly.pdbx_seq_one_letter_code
_entity_poly.pdbx_strand_id
1 'polypeptide(L)'
;MFFSSWATTDIRKHLPFIYNLSSISIYSYLPAFKAFGANAKVVHFLGRIKPWNYTYDPKTKSVKSESHDPTMTHPEFLSLWWGIFTTSVSPLQQQFGLISDTHPHLNVEDVSGAVSHLSLGETPATAQPFVSSEERKERWEQDQADYMGADSFDNIKRKLDTYLQ
;
A
#
# COMPACT_ATOMS: atom_id res chain seq x y z
N MET A 1 -0.58 -16.48 -20.23
CA MET A 1 -0.93 -15.34 -19.33
C MET A 1 -2.42 -15.38 -19.07
N PHE A 2 -2.85 -15.08 -17.85
CA PHE A 2 -4.25 -15.14 -17.45
C PHE A 2 -5.12 -14.06 -18.14
N PHE A 3 -4.61 -12.82 -18.30
CA PHE A 3 -5.31 -11.70 -18.94
C PHE A 3 -4.65 -11.26 -20.27
N SER A 4 -4.45 -12.18 -21.21
CA SER A 4 -3.74 -11.91 -22.47
C SER A 4 -4.47 -10.94 -23.42
N SER A 5 -5.78 -10.78 -23.29
CA SER A 5 -6.61 -9.94 -24.17
C SER A 5 -6.67 -8.47 -23.76
N TRP A 6 -6.04 -8.10 -22.63
CA TRP A 6 -6.10 -6.74 -22.08
C TRP A 6 -5.68 -5.69 -23.11
N ALA A 7 -4.55 -5.88 -23.80
CA ALA A 7 -3.99 -4.86 -24.69
C ALA A 7 -4.84 -4.53 -25.92
N THR A 8 -5.72 -5.43 -26.38
CA THR A 8 -6.33 -5.34 -27.72
C THR A 8 -7.85 -5.36 -27.76
N THR A 9 -8.54 -5.65 -26.66
CA THR A 9 -9.98 -5.99 -26.73
C THR A 9 -10.94 -4.86 -26.33
N ASP A 10 -10.90 -4.40 -25.07
CA ASP A 10 -11.88 -3.43 -24.56
C ASP A 10 -11.17 -2.24 -23.91
N ILE A 11 -11.27 -1.07 -24.55
CA ILE A 11 -10.68 0.19 -24.08
C ILE A 11 -11.21 0.59 -22.70
N ARG A 12 -12.42 0.16 -22.31
CA ARG A 12 -12.97 0.46 -20.97
C ARG A 12 -12.22 -0.27 -19.85
N LYS A 13 -11.44 -1.30 -20.19
CA LYS A 13 -10.55 -2.02 -19.25
C LYS A 13 -9.14 -1.41 -19.21
N HIS A 14 -8.87 -0.37 -20.01
CA HIS A 14 -7.66 0.45 -19.91
C HIS A 14 -7.93 1.62 -18.99
N LEU A 15 -7.56 1.46 -17.72
CA LEU A 15 -7.61 2.58 -16.79
C LEU A 15 -6.70 3.70 -17.30
N PRO A 16 -7.19 4.95 -17.35
CA PRO A 16 -6.33 6.09 -17.65
C PRO A 16 -5.14 6.13 -16.71
N PHE A 17 -3.98 6.53 -17.22
CA PHE A 17 -2.71 6.50 -16.49
C PHE A 17 -2.76 7.21 -15.13
N ILE A 18 -3.60 8.25 -14.98
CA ILE A 18 -3.82 9.00 -13.73
C ILE A 18 -4.38 8.16 -12.57
N TYR A 19 -4.95 6.97 -12.83
CA TYR A 19 -5.43 6.02 -11.82
C TYR A 19 -4.37 5.02 -11.37
N ASN A 20 -3.18 5.04 -11.96
CA ASN A 20 -2.02 4.26 -11.54
C ASN A 20 -0.74 4.99 -11.96
N LEU A 21 -0.61 6.25 -11.53
CA LEU A 21 0.51 7.09 -11.91
C LEU A 21 1.77 6.61 -11.19
N SER A 22 2.69 6.01 -11.94
CA SER A 22 3.99 5.61 -11.40
C SER A 22 4.86 6.83 -11.06
N SER A 23 5.44 6.85 -9.86
CA SER A 23 6.42 7.87 -9.44
C SER A 23 7.64 7.94 -10.36
N ILE A 24 8.00 6.82 -11.00
CA ILE A 24 9.10 6.70 -11.97
C ILE A 24 8.76 7.43 -13.28
N SER A 25 7.50 7.36 -13.72
CA SER A 25 7.06 8.02 -14.96
C SER A 25 7.15 9.54 -14.91
N ILE A 26 7.22 10.08 -13.70
CA ILE A 26 7.34 11.49 -13.45
C ILE A 26 8.71 12.02 -13.93
N TYR A 27 9.79 11.27 -13.68
CA TYR A 27 11.12 11.63 -14.22
C TYR A 27 11.29 11.16 -15.67
N SER A 28 10.77 9.97 -16.02
CA SER A 28 11.06 9.35 -17.32
C SER A 28 10.27 9.97 -18.47
N TYR A 29 9.10 10.58 -18.19
CA TYR A 29 8.25 11.25 -19.18
C TYR A 29 7.72 12.58 -18.59
N LEU A 30 8.65 13.44 -18.19
CA LEU A 30 8.34 14.73 -17.56
C LEU A 30 7.39 15.63 -18.38
N PRO A 31 7.46 15.72 -19.73
CA PRO A 31 6.51 16.54 -20.49
C PRO A 31 5.05 16.09 -20.34
N ALA A 32 4.78 14.78 -20.36
CA ALA A 32 3.41 14.28 -20.15
C ALA A 32 2.97 14.48 -18.71
N PHE A 33 3.87 14.32 -17.74
CA PHE A 33 3.55 14.62 -16.36
C PHE A 33 3.20 16.10 -16.16
N LYS A 34 3.93 17.03 -16.78
CA LYS A 34 3.56 18.46 -16.74
C LYS A 34 2.18 18.74 -17.35
N ALA A 35 1.79 18.01 -18.38
CA ALA A 35 0.50 18.17 -19.04
C ALA A 35 -0.68 17.52 -18.27
N PHE A 36 -0.47 16.33 -17.70
CA PHE A 36 -1.55 15.49 -17.16
C PHE A 36 -1.41 15.14 -15.68
N GLY A 37 -0.24 15.35 -15.08
CA GLY A 37 0.10 14.98 -13.71
C GLY A 37 -0.70 15.71 -12.64
N ALA A 38 -1.16 16.94 -12.93
CA ALA A 38 -2.07 17.68 -12.06
C ALA A 38 -3.43 16.96 -11.88
N ASN A 39 -3.81 16.08 -12.81
CA ASN A 39 -5.04 15.29 -12.74
C ASN A 39 -4.83 13.90 -12.12
N ALA A 40 -3.67 13.65 -11.50
CA ALA A 40 -3.37 12.39 -10.84
C ALA A 40 -4.41 12.10 -9.74
N LYS A 41 -4.92 10.87 -9.72
CA LYS A 41 -5.88 10.39 -8.73
C LYS A 41 -5.27 9.37 -7.78
N VAL A 42 -4.38 8.53 -8.31
CA VAL A 42 -3.65 7.52 -7.53
C VAL A 42 -2.19 7.57 -7.94
N VAL A 43 -1.31 7.72 -6.96
CA VAL A 43 0.15 7.70 -7.13
C VAL A 43 0.68 6.37 -6.63
N HIS A 44 1.48 5.73 -7.47
CA HIS A 44 2.14 4.47 -7.19
C HIS A 44 3.64 4.69 -7.01
N PHE A 45 4.10 4.58 -5.76
CA PHE A 45 5.52 4.65 -5.41
C PHE A 45 6.24 3.35 -5.78
N LEU A 46 6.48 3.20 -7.09
CA LEU A 46 7.29 2.13 -7.66
C LEU A 46 8.78 2.40 -7.40
N GLY A 47 9.54 1.34 -7.18
CA GLY A 47 10.96 1.42 -6.86
C GLY A 47 11.32 0.78 -5.51
N ARG A 48 12.63 0.69 -5.27
CA ARG A 48 13.20 0.09 -4.05
C ARG A 48 12.96 0.97 -2.82
N ILE A 49 13.06 2.28 -2.98
CA ILE A 49 12.85 3.25 -1.91
C ILE A 49 11.36 3.58 -1.82
N LYS A 50 10.80 3.47 -0.61
CA LYS A 50 9.39 3.69 -0.32
C LYS A 50 9.21 4.99 0.46
N PRO A 51 7.98 5.56 0.52
CA PRO A 51 7.75 6.82 1.22
C PRO A 51 8.24 6.83 2.68
N TRP A 52 8.04 5.71 3.40
CA TRP A 52 8.50 5.53 4.79
C TRP A 52 10.03 5.40 4.94
N ASN A 53 10.78 5.20 3.87
CA ASN A 53 12.24 5.18 3.91
C ASN A 53 12.84 6.59 3.88
N TYR A 54 12.04 7.62 3.62
CA TYR A 54 12.50 9.00 3.65
C TYR A 54 12.41 9.57 5.06
N THR A 55 13.14 10.66 5.26
CA THR A 55 13.07 11.45 6.47
C THR A 55 12.11 12.63 6.26
N TYR A 56 11.21 12.87 7.21
CA TYR A 56 10.25 13.98 7.16
C TYR A 56 10.45 14.94 8.32
N ASP A 57 10.44 16.24 8.03
CA ASP A 57 10.44 17.29 9.04
C ASP A 57 9.01 17.85 9.19
N PRO A 58 8.31 17.55 10.30
CA PRO A 58 6.94 18.00 10.52
C PRO A 58 6.82 19.53 10.67
N LYS A 59 7.90 20.22 11.06
CA LYS A 59 7.88 21.68 11.26
C LYS A 59 7.89 22.41 9.93
N THR A 60 8.74 21.98 9.01
CA THR A 60 8.85 22.56 7.66
C THR A 60 7.91 21.91 6.65
N LYS A 61 7.27 20.79 7.04
CA LYS A 61 6.43 19.95 6.17
C LYS A 61 7.15 19.49 4.91
N SER A 62 8.45 19.19 5.03
CA SER A 62 9.29 18.84 3.89
C SER A 62 10.00 17.52 4.11
N VAL A 63 10.16 16.76 3.02
CA VAL A 63 10.93 15.52 2.99
C VAL A 63 12.40 15.87 2.75
N LYS A 64 13.28 15.37 3.61
CA LYS A 64 14.73 15.47 3.43
C LYS A 64 15.18 14.36 2.48
N SER A 65 15.92 14.74 1.44
CA SER A 65 16.52 13.82 0.48
C SER A 65 18.03 13.98 0.48
N GLU A 66 18.75 12.87 0.34
CA GLU A 66 20.12 12.92 -0.14
C GLU A 66 20.12 13.43 -1.59
N SER A 67 21.09 14.27 -1.94
CA SER A 67 21.09 15.14 -3.12
C SER A 67 21.14 14.45 -4.49
N HIS A 68 21.02 13.12 -4.56
CA HIS A 68 21.21 12.33 -5.79
C HIS A 68 20.13 11.28 -6.05
N ASP A 69 18.97 11.32 -5.40
CA ASP A 69 17.89 10.37 -5.67
C ASP A 69 17.02 10.81 -6.87
N PRO A 70 17.10 10.13 -8.05
CA PRO A 70 16.29 10.48 -9.22
C PRO A 70 14.79 10.24 -8.99
N THR A 71 14.40 9.44 -7.98
CA THR A 71 12.99 9.26 -7.63
C THR A 71 12.39 10.49 -6.94
N MET A 72 13.24 11.42 -6.50
CA MET A 72 12.86 12.67 -5.82
C MET A 72 12.56 13.82 -6.77
N THR A 73 12.23 13.52 -8.04
CA THR A 73 11.90 14.54 -9.05
C THR A 73 10.65 15.34 -8.66
N HIS A 74 9.75 14.76 -7.84
CA HIS A 74 8.48 15.39 -7.42
C HIS A 74 8.16 15.15 -5.94
N PRO A 75 8.68 16.01 -5.04
CA PRO A 75 8.52 15.86 -3.60
C PRO A 75 7.08 16.07 -3.12
N GLU A 76 6.20 16.68 -3.92
CA GLU A 76 4.82 16.99 -3.52
C GLU A 76 4.02 15.76 -3.12
N PHE A 77 4.20 14.63 -3.83
CA PHE A 77 3.50 13.40 -3.52
C PHE A 77 4.04 12.73 -2.25
N LEU A 78 5.36 12.79 -2.04
CA LEU A 78 5.99 12.30 -0.81
C LEU A 78 5.56 13.15 0.39
N SER A 79 5.55 14.48 0.26
CA SER A 79 5.07 15.40 1.29
C SER A 79 3.60 15.17 1.63
N LEU A 80 2.75 14.88 0.63
CA LEU A 80 1.34 14.53 0.87
C LEU A 80 1.21 13.21 1.63
N TRP A 81 1.96 12.17 1.24
CA TRP A 81 1.97 10.89 1.93
C TRP A 81 2.38 11.05 3.40
N TRP A 82 3.46 11.78 3.65
CA TRP A 82 3.92 12.08 5.01
C TRP A 82 2.94 12.95 5.78
N GLY A 83 2.28 13.91 5.14
CA GLY A 83 1.22 14.71 5.73
C GLY A 83 0.06 13.85 6.24
N ILE A 84 -0.39 12.88 5.45
CA ILE A 84 -1.44 11.92 5.85
C ILE A 84 -0.95 11.04 6.99
N PHE A 85 0.26 10.47 6.86
CA PHE A 85 0.83 9.60 7.88
C PHE A 85 0.94 10.31 9.24
N THR A 86 1.57 11.49 9.27
CA THR A 86 1.75 12.26 10.50
C THR A 86 0.45 12.77 11.11
N THR A 87 -0.52 13.16 10.29
CA THR A 87 -1.78 13.73 10.78
C THR A 87 -2.77 12.65 11.22
N SER A 88 -2.81 11.50 10.54
CA SER A 88 -3.89 10.51 10.70
C SER A 88 -3.41 9.16 11.21
N VAL A 89 -2.21 8.71 10.82
CA VAL A 89 -1.72 7.35 11.15
C VAL A 89 -0.88 7.37 12.43
N SER A 90 0.00 8.35 12.58
CA SER A 90 0.86 8.51 13.75
C SER A 90 0.05 8.59 15.06
N PRO A 91 -1.03 9.40 15.18
CA PRO A 91 -1.82 9.44 16.41
C PRO A 91 -2.48 8.10 16.75
N LEU A 92 -2.90 7.33 15.73
CA LEU A 92 -3.46 5.99 15.94
C LEU A 92 -2.38 5.03 16.45
N GLN A 93 -1.17 5.09 15.89
CA GLN A 93 -0.05 4.26 16.37
C GLN A 93 0.32 4.59 17.83
N GLN A 94 0.29 5.86 18.24
CA GLN A 94 0.48 6.26 19.64
C GLN A 94 -0.61 5.66 20.53
N GLN A 95 -1.88 5.71 20.10
CA GLN A 95 -3.00 5.14 20.85
C GLN A 95 -2.82 3.64 21.11
N PHE A 96 -2.25 2.90 20.15
CA PHE A 96 -1.98 1.46 20.29
C PHE A 96 -0.62 1.14 20.91
N GLY A 97 0.15 2.14 21.37
CA GLY A 97 1.45 1.95 22.03
C GLY A 97 2.57 1.49 21.09
N LEU A 98 2.41 1.69 19.77
CA LEU A 98 3.38 1.27 18.75
C LEU A 98 4.51 2.28 18.54
N ILE A 99 4.33 3.54 18.96
CA ILE A 99 5.36 4.59 18.92
C ILE A 99 5.34 5.38 20.23
N SER A 100 6.52 5.67 20.77
CA SER A 100 6.69 6.49 21.99
C SER A 100 6.87 7.97 21.63
N ASP A 101 6.30 8.89 22.42
CA ASP A 101 6.16 10.34 22.15
C ASP A 101 7.46 11.17 22.00
N THR A 102 8.61 10.55 21.81
CA THR A 102 9.89 11.26 21.85
C THR A 102 10.60 11.11 20.52
N HIS A 103 10.33 12.01 19.58
CA HIS A 103 11.35 12.72 18.79
C HIS A 103 10.69 13.77 17.86
N PRO A 104 11.22 15.00 17.75
CA PRO A 104 10.71 16.05 16.86
C PRO A 104 10.95 15.76 15.36
N HIS A 105 11.44 14.56 15.05
CA HIS A 105 11.86 14.12 13.74
C HIS A 105 11.53 12.63 13.63
N LEU A 106 10.55 12.27 12.80
CA LEU A 106 10.17 10.87 12.60
C LEU A 106 11.30 10.21 11.82
N ASN A 107 12.04 9.31 12.48
CA ASN A 107 13.13 8.59 11.86
C ASN A 107 12.58 7.37 11.10
N VAL A 108 13.30 6.96 10.07
CA VAL A 108 12.98 5.85 9.16
C VAL A 108 12.72 4.54 9.90
N GLU A 109 13.45 4.32 11.00
CA GLU A 109 13.37 3.10 11.83
C GLU A 109 12.06 3.02 12.63
N ASP A 110 11.59 4.14 13.18
CA ASP A 110 10.37 4.19 14.00
C ASP A 110 9.10 3.93 13.17
N VAL A 111 9.05 4.49 11.95
CA VAL A 111 7.90 4.35 11.05
C VAL A 111 7.86 2.95 10.42
N SER A 112 9.01 2.45 9.95
CA SER A 112 9.10 1.11 9.36
C SER A 112 8.75 0.02 10.40
N GLY A 113 9.27 0.17 11.62
CA GLY A 113 8.94 -0.69 12.76
C GLY A 113 7.45 -0.64 13.10
N ALA A 114 6.89 0.55 13.31
CA ALA A 114 5.48 0.70 13.67
C ALA A 114 4.52 0.18 12.59
N VAL A 115 4.82 0.37 11.29
CA VAL A 115 4.02 -0.18 10.19
C VAL A 115 4.10 -1.71 10.14
N SER A 116 5.26 -2.30 10.43
CA SER A 116 5.38 -3.76 10.50
C SER A 116 4.64 -4.39 11.69
N HIS A 117 4.41 -3.62 12.76
CA HIS A 117 3.64 -4.04 13.95
C HIS A 117 2.15 -3.66 13.89
N LEU A 118 1.70 -2.95 12.85
CA LEU A 118 0.27 -2.76 12.56
C LEU A 118 -0.33 -4.08 12.06
N SER A 119 -0.56 -5.02 12.98
CA SER A 119 -1.49 -6.11 12.75
C SER A 119 -2.89 -5.52 12.84
N LEU A 120 -3.67 -5.53 11.76
CA LEU A 120 -5.11 -5.27 11.85
C LEU A 120 -5.66 -6.29 12.84
N GLY A 121 -6.07 -5.82 14.01
CA GLY A 121 -6.47 -6.68 15.11
C GLY A 121 -7.44 -7.77 14.62
N GLU A 122 -7.07 -9.02 14.86
CA GLU A 122 -7.97 -10.15 14.72
C GLU A 122 -9.18 -9.89 15.62
N THR A 123 -10.30 -9.52 14.99
CA THR A 123 -11.59 -9.68 15.65
C THR A 123 -11.79 -11.19 15.76
N PRO A 124 -12.03 -11.76 16.95
CA PRO A 124 -12.18 -13.19 17.09
C PRO A 124 -13.27 -13.65 16.12
N ALA A 125 -12.89 -14.52 15.18
CA ALA A 125 -13.81 -15.10 14.22
C ALA A 125 -14.96 -15.75 14.99
N THR A 126 -16.17 -15.24 14.78
CA THR A 126 -17.37 -15.88 15.28
C THR A 126 -17.42 -17.27 14.66
N ALA A 127 -17.59 -18.32 15.47
CA ALA A 127 -17.66 -19.69 14.98
C ALA A 127 -18.78 -19.79 13.93
N GLN A 128 -18.39 -19.86 12.66
CA GLN A 128 -19.33 -19.90 11.54
C GLN A 128 -19.82 -21.33 11.30
N PRO A 129 -21.07 -21.48 10.81
CA PRO A 129 -21.61 -22.79 10.46
C PRO A 129 -20.73 -23.47 9.41
N PHE A 130 -20.65 -24.80 9.48
CA PHE A 130 -19.90 -25.63 8.54
C PHE A 130 -20.49 -25.48 7.14
N VAL A 131 -19.88 -24.63 6.31
CA VAL A 131 -20.26 -24.44 4.90
C VAL A 131 -19.68 -25.57 4.06
N SER A 132 -20.44 -26.08 3.09
CA SER A 132 -19.96 -27.12 2.19
C SER A 132 -18.83 -26.61 1.28
N SER A 133 -18.04 -27.52 0.70
CA SER A 133 -16.97 -27.14 -0.21
C SER A 133 -17.46 -26.47 -1.49
N GLU A 134 -18.64 -26.86 -2.00
CA GLU A 134 -19.25 -26.22 -3.16
C GLU A 134 -19.67 -24.78 -2.86
N GLU A 135 -20.41 -24.55 -1.77
CA GLU A 135 -20.88 -23.21 -1.39
C GLU A 135 -19.70 -22.27 -1.09
N ARG A 136 -18.64 -22.78 -0.46
CA ARG A 136 -17.42 -21.99 -0.22
C ARG A 136 -16.77 -21.57 -1.53
N LYS A 137 -16.77 -22.43 -2.56
CA LYS A 137 -16.23 -22.09 -3.88
C LYS A 137 -17.08 -21.01 -4.59
N GLU A 138 -18.40 -21.11 -4.52
CA GLU A 138 -19.30 -20.09 -5.11
C GLU A 138 -19.08 -18.71 -4.46
N ARG A 139 -18.88 -18.67 -3.14
CA ARG A 139 -18.55 -17.41 -2.44
C ARG A 139 -17.22 -16.82 -2.89
N TRP A 140 -16.22 -17.65 -3.19
CA TRP A 140 -14.95 -17.18 -3.77
C TRP A 140 -15.15 -16.56 -5.16
N GLU A 141 -16.01 -17.15 -5.99
CA GLU A 141 -16.29 -16.66 -7.34
C GLU A 141 -17.08 -15.33 -7.33
N GLN A 142 -17.73 -15.01 -6.20
CA GLN A 142 -18.50 -13.78 -5.98
C GLN A 142 -17.77 -12.73 -5.11
N ASP A 143 -16.45 -12.85 -4.92
CA ASP A 143 -15.63 -11.95 -4.08
C ASP A 143 -16.07 -11.90 -2.60
N GLN A 144 -16.68 -12.97 -2.09
CA GLN A 144 -17.11 -13.12 -0.70
C GLN A 144 -16.29 -14.19 0.06
N ALA A 145 -14.99 -14.30 -0.18
CA ALA A 145 -14.16 -15.26 0.55
C ALA A 145 -14.09 -14.93 2.07
N ASP A 146 -14.00 -15.95 2.91
CA ASP A 146 -13.91 -15.79 4.37
C ASP A 146 -12.45 -15.62 4.82
N TYR A 147 -11.92 -14.41 4.62
CA TYR A 147 -10.52 -14.08 4.87
C TYR A 147 -10.09 -14.17 6.35
N MET A 148 -11.04 -14.24 7.29
CA MET A 148 -10.76 -14.32 8.73
C MET A 148 -11.05 -15.70 9.34
N GLY A 149 -11.61 -16.63 8.56
CA GLY A 149 -11.92 -17.98 9.02
C GLY A 149 -11.36 -19.04 8.09
N ALA A 150 -12.25 -19.73 7.37
CA ALA A 150 -11.89 -20.91 6.57
C ALA A 150 -10.90 -20.58 5.44
N ASP A 151 -10.95 -19.37 4.90
CA ASP A 151 -10.10 -18.87 3.81
C ASP A 151 -8.99 -17.93 4.30
N SER A 152 -8.69 -17.98 5.59
CA SER A 152 -7.60 -17.22 6.19
C SER A 152 -6.24 -17.56 5.58
N PHE A 153 -5.36 -16.56 5.60
CA PHE A 153 -3.98 -16.71 5.12
C PHE A 153 -3.26 -17.88 5.80
N ASP A 154 -3.45 -18.07 7.10
CA ASP A 154 -2.81 -19.15 7.85
C ASP A 154 -3.24 -20.53 7.36
N ASN A 155 -4.51 -20.71 7.02
CA ASN A 155 -5.02 -21.96 6.46
C ASN A 155 -4.47 -22.22 5.05
N ILE A 156 -4.42 -21.18 4.22
CA ILE A 156 -3.86 -21.25 2.87
C ILE A 156 -2.37 -21.60 2.94
N LYS A 157 -1.61 -20.90 3.78
CA LYS A 157 -0.18 -21.12 4.00
C LYS A 157 0.09 -22.54 4.51
N ARG A 158 -0.64 -23.01 5.52
CA ARG A 158 -0.51 -24.37 6.06
C ARG A 158 -0.76 -25.44 4.98
N LYS A 159 -1.75 -25.21 4.12
CA LYS A 159 -2.04 -26.12 3.01
C LYS A 159 -0.91 -26.12 1.98
N LEU A 160 -0.41 -24.95 1.57
CA LEU A 160 0.75 -24.82 0.67
C LEU A 160 1.99 -25.52 1.23
N ASP A 161 2.29 -25.30 2.51
CA ASP A 161 3.42 -25.91 3.22
C ASP A 161 3.31 -27.45 3.23
N THR A 162 2.09 -28.01 3.19
CA THR A 162 1.85 -29.46 3.11
C THR A 162 2.13 -30.02 1.70
N TYR A 163 1.92 -29.25 0.64
CA TYR A 163 2.17 -29.67 -0.75
C TYR A 163 3.63 -29.46 -1.20
N LEU A 164 4.41 -28.67 -0.48
CA LEU A 164 5.78 -28.28 -0.83
C LEU A 164 6.86 -29.08 -0.06
N GLN A 165 6.47 -30.19 0.59
CA GLN A 165 7.38 -31.23 1.09
C GLN A 165 7.64 -32.28 0.01
#